data_AF-A0A0F0H6P6-F1
#
_entry.id   AF-A0A0F0H6P6-F1
#
_cell.length_a   1.000
_cell.length_b   1.000
_cell.length_c   1.000
_cell.angle_alpha   90.00
_cell.angle_beta   90.00
_cell.angle_gamma   90.00
#
_symmetry.space_group_name_H-M   'P 1'
#
loop_
_entity.id
_entity.type
_entity.pdbx_description
1 polymer ?
#
loop_
_entity_poly.entity_id
_entity_poly.type
_entity_poly.pdbx_seq_one_letter_code
_entity_poly.pdbx_strand_id
1 'polypeptide(L)'
;MTARSCIFKGGESFVNYGVRSWANTDDATGVKSGAEYATKYFTERTKAWEKDGGVKLGSDARWREEGIGGCALEILDDNIVLTVASGNGTAVDQEQCRATVRGLAKKFFAAVQP
;
A
#
# COMPACT_ATOMS: atom_id res chain seq x y z
N MET A 1 1.13 7.97 14.34
CA MET A 1 0.78 7.39 13.02
C MET A 1 -0.49 8.05 12.54
N THR A 2 -0.49 8.53 11.31
CA THR A 2 -1.69 9.08 10.66
C THR A 2 -2.08 8.17 9.51
N ALA A 3 -3.36 7.83 9.41
CA ALA A 3 -3.90 7.02 8.33
C ALA A 3 -4.99 7.79 7.59
N ARG A 4 -4.95 7.77 6.26
CA ARG A 4 -6.00 8.31 5.39
C ARG A 4 -6.32 7.29 4.30
N SER A 5 -7.58 7.22 3.89
CA SER A 5 -8.00 6.39 2.77
C SER A 5 -9.02 7.10 1.90
N CYS A 6 -8.90 6.91 0.59
CA CYS A 6 -9.82 7.38 -0.43
C CYS A 6 -10.39 6.17 -1.15
N ILE A 7 -11.71 5.99 -1.05
CA ILE A 7 -12.42 4.87 -1.68
C ILE A 7 -13.27 5.44 -2.81
N PHE A 8 -13.01 4.98 -4.02
CA PHE A 8 -13.76 5.28 -5.22
C PHE A 8 -14.62 4.07 -5.56
N LYS A 9 -15.93 4.26 -5.75
CA LYS A 9 -16.88 3.18 -6.05
C LYS A 9 -17.59 3.44 -7.37
N GLY A 10 -17.82 2.38 -8.13
CA GLY A 10 -18.63 2.37 -9.35
C GLY A 10 -19.39 1.05 -9.44
N GLY A 11 -20.67 1.06 -9.08
CA GLY A 11 -21.45 -0.18 -8.91
C GLY A 11 -20.80 -1.08 -7.84
N GLU A 12 -20.56 -2.34 -8.19
CA GLU A 12 -19.88 -3.33 -7.33
C GLU A 12 -18.35 -3.18 -7.34
N SER A 13 -17.80 -2.36 -8.24
CA SER A 13 -16.36 -2.11 -8.32
C SER A 13 -15.89 -1.05 -7.34
N PHE A 14 -14.69 -1.25 -6.79
CA PHE A 14 -14.02 -0.27 -5.97
C PHE A 14 -12.53 -0.15 -6.29
N VAL A 15 -11.99 1.04 -6.06
CA VAL A 15 -10.58 1.31 -5.90
C VAL A 15 -10.39 1.96 -4.54
N ASN A 16 -9.42 1.49 -3.77
CA ASN A 16 -9.04 2.10 -2.50
C ASN A 16 -7.57 2.52 -2.56
N TYR A 17 -7.32 3.78 -2.22
CA TYR A 17 -5.98 4.32 -1.99
C TYR A 17 -5.85 4.68 -0.52
N GLY A 18 -4.96 3.99 0.19
CA GLY A 18 -4.65 4.21 1.59
C GLY A 18 -3.22 4.73 1.76
N VAL A 19 -3.03 5.63 2.72
CA VAL A 19 -1.72 6.13 3.14
C VAL A 19 -1.64 6.05 4.64
N ARG A 20 -0.61 5.38 5.15
CA ARG A 20 -0.20 5.44 6.56
C ARG A 20 1.16 6.11 6.65
N SER A 21 1.30 7.10 7.52
CA SER A 21 2.56 7.81 7.73
C SER A 21 2.95 7.83 9.21
N TRP A 22 4.25 7.83 9.45
CA TRP A 22 4.86 7.93 10.76
C TRP A 22 5.77 9.16 10.80
N ALA A 23 5.42 10.13 11.65
CA ALA A 23 6.30 11.25 11.94
C ALA A 23 7.40 10.80 12.91
N ASN A 24 8.54 11.49 12.86
CA ASN A 24 9.52 11.39 13.95
C ASN A 24 8.86 11.86 15.25
N THR A 25 9.15 11.16 16.33
CA THR A 25 8.76 11.61 17.67
C THR A 25 10.02 12.04 18.40
N ASP A 26 9.97 13.23 19.00
CA ASP A 26 11.01 13.76 19.86
C ASP A 26 10.46 13.80 21.29
N ASP A 27 11.02 12.97 22.16
CA ASP A 27 10.62 12.86 23.56
C ASP A 27 11.86 12.75 24.48
N ALA A 28 11.64 12.69 25.80
CA ALA A 28 12.73 12.64 26.79
C ALA A 28 13.69 11.44 26.65
N THR A 29 13.34 10.44 25.83
CA THR A 29 14.19 9.28 25.50
C THR A 29 14.98 9.44 24.20
N GLY A 30 14.84 10.57 23.51
CA GLY A 30 15.50 10.90 22.25
C GLY A 30 14.56 10.87 21.04
N VAL A 31 15.14 11.07 19.86
CA VAL A 31 14.40 11.05 18.59
C VAL A 31 14.17 9.60 18.14
N LYS A 32 12.91 9.24 17.88
CA LYS A 32 12.53 7.95 17.27
C LYS A 32 12.12 8.18 15.82
N SER A 33 12.73 7.42 14.92
CA SER A 33 12.55 7.58 13.47
C SER A 33 11.20 7.03 13.00
N GLY A 34 10.43 7.87 12.30
CA GLY A 34 9.21 7.44 11.63
C GLY A 34 9.45 6.36 10.58
N ALA A 35 10.59 6.43 9.87
CA ALA A 35 10.97 5.44 8.86
C ALA A 35 11.24 4.05 9.47
N GLU A 36 11.86 4.00 10.65
CA GLU A 36 12.06 2.74 11.39
C GLU A 36 10.74 2.13 11.81
N TYR A 37 9.79 2.96 12.29
CA TYR A 37 8.45 2.50 12.63
C TYR A 37 7.68 1.98 11.41
N ALA A 38 7.72 2.70 10.29
CA ALA A 38 7.07 2.29 9.05
C ALA A 38 7.66 0.96 8.54
N THR A 39 8.98 0.83 8.55
CA THR A 39 9.70 -0.39 8.15
C THR A 39 9.33 -1.57 9.04
N LYS A 40 9.34 -1.38 10.37
CA LYS A 40 8.96 -2.41 11.33
C LYS A 40 7.50 -2.85 11.10
N TYR A 41 6.59 -1.88 11.02
CA TYR A 41 5.17 -2.16 10.76
C TYR A 41 4.96 -2.95 9.47
N PHE A 42 5.58 -2.51 8.38
CA PHE A 42 5.46 -3.15 7.08
C PHE A 42 6.02 -4.58 7.15
N THR A 43 7.28 -4.75 7.53
CA THR A 43 7.96 -6.05 7.52
C THR A 43 7.30 -7.09 8.43
N GLU A 44 6.83 -6.70 9.61
CA GLU A 44 6.10 -7.59 10.53
C GLU A 44 4.76 -8.03 9.93
N ARG A 45 4.01 -7.09 9.35
CA ARG A 45 2.68 -7.34 8.79
C ARG A 45 2.73 -8.16 7.50
N THR A 46 3.70 -7.90 6.64
CA THR A 46 3.77 -8.46 5.28
C THR A 46 4.76 -9.61 5.17
N LYS A 47 5.20 -10.20 6.29
CA LYS A 47 6.29 -11.20 6.33
C LYS A 47 6.03 -12.40 5.42
N ALA A 48 4.80 -12.89 5.37
CA ALA A 48 4.39 -14.04 4.57
C ALA A 48 3.88 -13.66 3.16
N TRP A 49 3.81 -12.37 2.84
CA TRP A 49 3.23 -11.89 1.60
C TRP A 49 4.21 -11.98 0.44
N GLU A 50 3.67 -12.26 -0.76
CA GLU A 50 4.45 -12.29 -1.98
C GLU A 50 5.03 -10.90 -2.28
N LYS A 51 6.34 -10.82 -2.53
CA LYS A 51 7.00 -9.59 -2.93
C LYS A 51 6.70 -9.27 -4.40
N ASP A 52 6.35 -8.02 -4.68
CA ASP A 52 6.15 -7.53 -6.03
C ASP A 52 7.44 -6.94 -6.61
N GLY A 53 7.93 -7.54 -7.70
CA GLY A 53 9.08 -7.01 -8.46
C GLY A 53 8.71 -6.10 -9.63
N GLY A 54 7.41 -5.95 -9.94
CA GLY A 54 6.93 -5.30 -11.16
C GLY A 54 6.57 -3.82 -11.02
N VAL A 55 6.16 -3.40 -9.83
CA VAL A 55 5.72 -2.02 -9.57
C VAL A 55 6.90 -1.06 -9.57
N LYS A 56 8.05 -1.49 -9.02
CA LYS A 56 9.30 -0.70 -8.92
C LYS A 56 9.10 0.68 -8.28
N LEU A 57 8.39 0.72 -7.16
CA LEU A 57 8.12 1.92 -6.36
C LEU A 57 8.51 1.64 -4.89
N GLY A 58 8.93 2.68 -4.18
CA GLY A 58 9.36 2.57 -2.79
C GLY A 58 10.58 1.67 -2.59
N SER A 59 10.82 1.28 -1.34
CA SER A 59 11.90 0.37 -0.94
C SER A 59 11.46 -1.10 -0.92
N ASP A 60 10.19 -1.39 -0.68
CA ASP A 60 9.62 -2.74 -0.74
C ASP A 60 8.13 -2.68 -1.11
N ALA A 61 7.64 -3.70 -1.83
CA ALA A 61 6.25 -3.79 -2.26
C ALA A 61 5.76 -5.24 -2.18
N ARG A 62 4.58 -5.46 -1.61
CA ARG A 62 4.08 -6.81 -1.30
C ARG A 62 2.58 -6.95 -1.53
N TRP A 63 2.18 -8.07 -2.11
CA TRP A 63 0.79 -8.41 -2.40
C TRP A 63 0.08 -8.87 -1.15
N ARG A 64 -1.00 -8.17 -0.81
CA ARG A 64 -1.94 -8.59 0.20
C ARG A 64 -2.92 -9.59 -0.41
N GLU A 65 -3.15 -10.69 0.28
CA GLU A 65 -4.26 -11.60 -0.04
C GLU A 65 -5.60 -10.91 0.33
N GLU A 66 -6.45 -10.64 -0.65
CA GLU A 66 -7.77 -10.01 -0.46
C GLU A 66 -8.94 -10.97 -0.74
N GLY A 67 -8.69 -12.29 -0.79
CA GLY A 67 -9.71 -13.28 -1.10
C GLY A 67 -10.21 -13.19 -2.55
N ILE A 68 -11.41 -13.74 -2.80
CA ILE A 68 -11.91 -14.04 -4.15
C ILE A 68 -12.25 -12.76 -4.95
N GLY A 69 -12.49 -11.62 -4.28
CA GLY A 69 -13.12 -10.43 -4.85
C GLY A 69 -12.20 -9.27 -5.23
N GLY A 70 -10.88 -9.39 -5.07
CA GLY A 70 -9.95 -8.29 -5.30
C GLY A 70 -8.48 -8.63 -5.07
N CYS A 71 -7.65 -7.61 -5.17
CA CYS A 71 -6.23 -7.67 -4.88
C CYS A 71 -5.77 -6.32 -4.30
N ALA A 72 -4.75 -6.36 -3.45
CA ALA A 72 -4.16 -5.15 -2.91
C ALA A 72 -2.64 -5.25 -2.85
N LEU A 73 -1.98 -4.12 -3.09
CA LEU A 73 -0.53 -3.95 -3.02
C LEU A 73 -0.23 -2.96 -1.90
N GLU A 74 0.61 -3.38 -0.95
CA GLU A 74 1.22 -2.46 0.02
C GLU A 74 2.65 -2.12 -0.42
N ILE A 75 3.01 -0.84 -0.36
CA ILE A 75 4.32 -0.32 -0.76
C ILE A 75 4.89 0.48 0.40
N LEU A 76 6.09 0.13 0.86
CA LEU A 76 6.87 0.90 1.82
C LEU A 76 7.70 1.95 1.08
N ASP A 77 7.54 3.20 1.45
CA ASP A 77 8.32 4.33 0.93
C ASP A 77 8.71 5.25 2.09
N ASP A 78 9.99 5.23 2.47
CA ASP A 78 10.54 5.95 3.63
C ASP A 78 9.72 5.74 4.92
N ASN A 79 9.00 6.77 5.36
CA ASN A 79 8.15 6.76 6.57
C ASN A 79 6.65 6.53 6.26
N ILE A 80 6.34 6.07 5.06
CA ILE A 80 4.98 5.87 4.55
C ILE A 80 4.77 4.42 4.13
N VAL A 81 3.57 3.90 4.40
CA VAL A 81 3.04 2.69 3.76
C VAL A 81 1.83 3.08 2.94
N LEU A 82 1.95 2.91 1.62
CA LEU A 82 0.88 3.09 0.65
C LEU A 82 0.14 1.77 0.48
N THR A 83 -1.19 1.83 0.37
CA THR A 83 -2.02 0.67 0.04
C THR A 83 -2.85 1.01 -1.19
N VAL A 84 -2.78 0.19 -2.22
CA VAL A 84 -3.65 0.30 -3.39
C VAL A 84 -4.42 -1.00 -3.51
N ALA A 85 -5.74 -0.93 -3.44
CA ALA A 85 -6.60 -2.09 -3.61
C ALA A 85 -7.61 -1.85 -4.73
N SER A 86 -7.98 -2.92 -5.42
CA SER A 86 -9.04 -2.92 -6.42
C SER A 86 -9.82 -4.22 -6.32
N GLY A 87 -11.12 -4.15 -6.56
CA GLY A 87 -11.99 -5.33 -6.55
C GLY A 87 -13.36 -5.03 -7.14
N ASN A 88 -14.14 -6.07 -7.39
CA ASN A 88 -15.47 -5.95 -7.98
C ASN A 88 -16.54 -6.86 -7.37
N GLY A 89 -16.29 -7.44 -6.19
CA GLY A 89 -17.26 -8.27 -5.48
C GLY A 89 -17.49 -9.67 -6.07
N THR A 90 -16.90 -9.97 -7.22
CA THR A 90 -16.96 -11.28 -7.90
C THR A 90 -15.57 -11.88 -8.04
N ALA A 91 -15.48 -13.17 -8.43
CA ALA A 91 -14.19 -13.78 -8.70
C ALA A 91 -13.42 -12.99 -9.76
N VAL A 92 -12.26 -12.44 -9.39
CA VAL A 92 -11.40 -11.68 -10.31
C VAL A 92 -10.24 -12.53 -10.80
N ASP A 93 -9.89 -12.36 -12.07
CA ASP A 93 -8.58 -12.76 -12.57
C ASP A 93 -7.49 -12.00 -11.79
N GLN A 94 -6.68 -12.76 -11.04
CA GLN A 94 -5.69 -12.18 -10.14
C GLN A 94 -4.57 -11.48 -10.90
N GLU A 95 -4.19 -11.96 -12.09
CA GLU A 95 -3.14 -11.32 -12.87
C GLU A 95 -3.61 -9.97 -13.42
N GLN A 96 -4.82 -9.92 -13.97
CA GLN A 96 -5.43 -8.69 -14.46
C GLN A 96 -5.66 -7.68 -13.33
N CYS A 97 -6.13 -8.16 -12.17
CA CYS A 97 -6.29 -7.32 -10.98
C CYS A 97 -4.95 -6.70 -10.56
N ARG A 98 -3.90 -7.53 -10.43
CA ARG A 98 -2.56 -7.07 -10.03
C ARG A 98 -1.98 -6.09 -11.05
N ALA A 99 -2.17 -6.31 -12.35
CA ALA A 99 -1.76 -5.37 -13.39
C ALA A 99 -2.44 -3.99 -13.23
N THR A 100 -3.75 -4.00 -12.96
CA THR A 100 -4.53 -2.77 -12.69
C THR A 100 -4.03 -2.05 -11.44
N VAL A 101 -3.85 -2.77 -10.33
CA VAL A 101 -3.34 -2.20 -9.07
C VAL A 101 -1.94 -1.63 -9.21
N ARG A 102 -1.02 -2.31 -9.93
CA ARG A 102 0.32 -1.75 -10.24
C ARG A 102 0.20 -0.44 -11.04
N GLY A 103 -0.68 -0.41 -12.04
CA GLY A 103 -0.92 0.78 -12.84
C GLY A 103 -1.45 1.96 -12.02
N LEU A 104 -2.40 1.69 -11.13
CA LEU A 104 -2.95 2.68 -10.20
C LEU A 104 -1.88 3.18 -9.22
N ALA A 105 -1.08 2.29 -8.64
CA ALA A 105 0.03 2.66 -7.75
C ALA A 105 1.01 3.64 -8.42
N LYS A 106 1.42 3.36 -9.66
CA LYS A 106 2.30 4.25 -10.44
C LYS A 106 1.66 5.62 -10.67
N LYS A 107 0.36 5.67 -10.98
CA LYS A 107 -0.37 6.93 -11.18
C LYS A 107 -0.46 7.74 -9.88
N PHE A 108 -0.79 7.10 -8.75
CA PHE A 108 -0.86 7.79 -7.47
C PHE A 108 0.50 8.31 -7.03
N PHE A 109 1.56 7.51 -7.18
CA PHE A 109 2.92 7.91 -6.83
C PHE A 109 3.38 9.11 -7.66
N ALA A 110 3.16 9.07 -8.99
CA ALA A 110 3.50 10.17 -9.90
C ALA A 110 2.67 11.45 -9.65
N ALA A 111 1.47 11.34 -9.08
CA ALA A 111 0.65 12.51 -8.75
C ALA A 111 1.07 13.19 -7.44
N VAL A 112 1.82 12.49 -6.58
CA VAL A 112 2.25 12.98 -5.25
C VAL A 112 3.71 13.44 -5.27
N GLN A 113 4.55 12.85 -6.11
CA GLN A 113 5.95 13.28 -6.26
C GLN A 113 6.05 14.42 -7.30
N PRO A 114 6.62 15.59 -6.93
CA PRO A 114 6.81 16.71 -7.84
C PRO A 114 7.82 16.42 -8.96
#